data_AF-A0A815GUC5-F1
#
_entry.id   AF-A0A815GUC5-F1
#
_cell.length_a   1.000
_cell.length_b   1.000
_cell.length_c   1.000
_cell.angle_alpha   90.00
_cell.angle_beta   90.00
_cell.angle_gamma   90.00
#
_symmetry.space_group_name_H-M   'P 1'
#
loop_
_entity.id
_entity.type
_entity.pdbx_description
1 polymer ?
#
loop_
_entity_poly.entity_id
_entity_poly.type
_entity_poly.pdbx_seq_one_letter_code
_entity_poly.pdbx_strand_id
1 'polypeptide(L)'
;MNREEEQIVWSWKSNINPWSLNQIDEWTPFIPIINNQIEQGYQEHEKELIINENHKIDLNKLLQINIHNVNKQRPVRRCSNREDNVSYYRRERFNFVQPIKRSITDDTPYYGSSFITD
;
A
#
# COMPACT_ATOMS: atom_id res chain seq x y z
N MET A 1 -26.44 19.14 5.87
CA MET A 1 -25.55 19.50 4.75
C MET A 1 -24.23 18.80 5.03
N ASN A 2 -24.04 17.59 4.49
CA ASN A 2 -22.83 16.80 4.74
C ASN A 2 -21.70 17.43 3.93
N ARG A 3 -20.73 18.05 4.61
CA ARG A 3 -19.47 18.41 3.97
C ARG A 3 -18.71 17.10 3.81
N GLU A 4 -18.59 16.62 2.58
CA GLU A 4 -17.57 15.62 2.28
C GLU A 4 -16.23 16.22 2.71
N GLU A 5 -15.61 15.61 3.71
CA GLU A 5 -14.29 16.00 4.20
C GLU A 5 -13.30 15.81 3.04
N GLU A 6 -12.49 16.84 2.79
CA GLU A 6 -11.45 16.78 1.77
C GLU A 6 -10.43 15.73 2.19
N GLN A 7 -10.34 14.65 1.40
CA GLN A 7 -9.43 13.57 1.68
C GLN A 7 -8.14 13.83 0.91
N ILE A 8 -7.08 14.12 1.65
CA ILE A 8 -5.75 14.35 1.10
C ILE A 8 -4.94 13.06 1.10
N VAL A 9 -4.37 12.74 -0.07
CA VAL A 9 -3.52 11.57 -0.25
C VAL A 9 -2.19 12.00 -0.84
N TRP A 10 -1.13 11.73 -0.10
CA TRP A 10 0.24 11.84 -0.53
C TRP A 10 0.68 10.54 -1.19
N SER A 11 1.37 10.68 -2.32
CA SER A 11 1.91 9.55 -3.09
C SER A 11 3.35 9.79 -3.52
N TRP A 12 4.08 8.72 -3.77
CA TRP A 12 5.45 8.75 -4.31
C TRP A 12 5.52 8.02 -5.65
N LYS A 13 6.40 8.46 -6.54
CA LYS A 13 6.57 7.87 -7.86
C LYS A 13 7.31 6.53 -7.77
N SER A 14 6.60 5.44 -8.05
CA SER A 14 7.06 4.07 -7.79
C SER A 14 7.81 3.40 -8.94
N ASN A 15 7.90 4.06 -10.10
CA ASN A 15 8.69 3.59 -11.23
C ASN A 15 10.13 3.20 -10.83
N ILE A 16 10.71 2.22 -11.55
CA ILE A 16 12.11 1.81 -11.37
C ILE A 16 13.05 3.00 -11.63
N ASN A 17 12.77 3.75 -12.70
CA ASN A 17 13.40 5.05 -12.96
C ASN A 17 12.35 6.16 -12.81
N PRO A 18 12.29 6.84 -11.65
CA PRO A 18 11.27 7.87 -11.38
C PRO A 18 11.40 9.12 -12.27
N TRP A 19 12.53 9.28 -12.95
CA TRP A 19 12.82 10.44 -13.80
C TRP A 19 12.64 10.17 -15.29
N SER A 20 12.29 8.94 -15.67
CA SER A 20 12.05 8.60 -17.07
C SER A 20 10.78 9.27 -17.59
N LEU A 21 10.89 9.96 -18.72
CA LEU A 21 9.75 10.55 -19.44
C LEU A 21 9.04 9.54 -20.35
N ASN A 22 9.67 8.39 -20.60
CA ASN A 22 9.18 7.38 -21.55
C ASN A 22 8.36 6.28 -20.87
N GLN A 23 8.10 6.39 -19.56
CA GLN A 23 7.34 5.41 -18.79
C GLN A 23 6.02 6.01 -18.35
N ILE A 24 4.99 5.16 -18.24
CA ILE A 24 3.73 5.54 -17.62
C ILE A 24 4.01 5.83 -16.14
N ASP A 25 3.53 6.96 -15.68
CA ASP A 25 3.71 7.39 -14.30
C ASP A 25 2.94 6.49 -13.33
N GLU A 26 3.68 5.79 -12.48
CA GLU A 26 3.11 4.97 -11.42
C GLU A 26 3.28 5.69 -10.09
N TRP A 27 2.17 5.95 -9.40
CA TRP A 27 2.14 6.64 -8.12
C TRP A 27 1.58 5.71 -7.07
N THR A 28 2.34 5.51 -5.99
CA THR A 28 1.94 4.67 -4.86
C THR A 28 1.62 5.56 -3.67
N PRO A 29 0.44 5.42 -3.05
CA PRO A 29 0.08 6.22 -1.87
C PRO A 29 0.95 5.82 -0.66
N PHE A 30 1.23 6.79 0.20
CA PHE A 30 1.79 6.49 1.51
C PHE A 30 0.77 5.75 2.37
N ILE A 31 1.27 4.94 3.30
CA ILE A 31 0.40 4.32 4.32
C ILE A 31 -0.24 5.42 5.18
N PRO A 32 -1.44 5.19 5.77
CA PRO A 32 -2.22 6.24 6.43
C PRO A 32 -1.46 7.04 7.50
N ILE A 33 -0.61 6.38 8.30
CA ILE A 33 0.14 7.05 9.36
C ILE A 33 1.18 8.03 8.80
N ILE A 34 1.91 7.61 7.75
CA ILE A 34 2.90 8.46 7.08
C ILE A 34 2.19 9.56 6.29
N ASN A 35 1.07 9.24 5.64
CA ASN A 35 0.26 10.21 4.92
C ASN A 35 -0.17 11.38 5.83
N ASN A 36 -0.67 11.06 7.03
CA ASN A 36 -1.07 12.08 8.01
C ASN A 36 0.12 12.88 8.51
N GLN A 37 1.26 12.24 8.73
CA GLN A 37 2.48 12.91 9.18
C GLN A 37 3.00 13.91 8.12
N ILE A 38 3.00 13.51 6.84
CA ILE A 38 3.40 14.39 5.73
C ILE A 38 2.42 15.56 5.60
N GLU A 39 1.11 15.29 5.68
CA GLU A 39 0.10 16.36 5.58
C GLU A 39 0.21 17.35 6.73
N GLN A 40 0.45 16.88 7.95
CA GLN A 40 0.67 17.76 9.10
C GLN A 40 1.92 18.63 8.90
N GLY A 41 3.06 18.04 8.54
CA GLY A 41 4.29 18.81 8.29
C GLY A 41 4.14 19.82 7.16
N TYR A 42 3.35 19.48 6.14
CA TYR A 42 3.00 20.41 5.06
C TYR A 42 2.17 21.59 5.55
N GLN A 43 1.13 21.35 6.37
CA GLN A 43 0.29 22.40 6.95
C GLN A 43 1.06 23.31 7.92
N GLU A 44 2.03 22.74 8.64
CA GLU A 44 2.92 23.46 9.55
C GLU A 44 4.07 24.19 8.84
N HIS A 45 4.14 24.12 7.50
CA HIS A 45 5.18 24.73 6.67
C HIS A 45 6.59 24.25 7.02
N GLU A 46 6.72 22.98 7.40
CA GLU A 46 8.01 22.35 7.59
C GLU A 46 8.75 22.23 6.25
N LYS A 47 10.08 22.30 6.30
CA LYS A 47 10.92 22.16 5.09
C LYS A 47 11.21 20.70 4.77
N GLU A 48 11.46 19.90 5.80
CA GLU A 48 11.82 18.50 5.69
C GLU A 48 11.22 17.69 6.84
N LEU A 49 10.83 16.45 6.56
CA LEU A 49 10.22 15.52 7.53
C LEU A 49 10.85 14.13 7.39
N ILE A 50 11.26 13.50 8.50
CA ILE A 50 11.72 12.11 8.50
C ILE A 50 10.49 11.19 8.59
N ILE A 51 10.29 10.34 7.58
CA ILE A 51 9.10 9.46 7.48
C ILE A 51 9.38 8.01 7.89
N ASN A 52 10.65 7.59 7.89
CA ASN A 52 11.13 6.33 8.45
C ASN A 52 12.66 6.38 8.61
N GLU A 53 13.24 5.30 9.15
CA GLU A 53 14.69 5.16 9.38
C GLU A 53 15.55 5.40 8.14
N ASN A 54 15.01 5.17 6.94
CA ASN A 54 15.74 5.19 5.69
C ASN A 54 15.40 6.39 4.80
N HIS A 55 14.31 7.12 5.08
CA HIS A 55 13.78 8.13 4.17
C HIS A 55 13.28 9.38 4.88
N LYS A 56 13.55 10.52 4.24
CA LYS A 56 12.96 11.81 4.56
C LYS A 56 12.23 12.39 3.35
N ILE A 57 11.33 13.32 3.57
CA ILE A 57 10.63 14.11 2.55
C ILE A 57 11.15 15.54 2.63
N ASP A 58 11.59 16.11 1.51
CA ASP A 58 11.77 17.55 1.31
C ASP A 58 10.44 18.10 0.76
N LEU A 59 9.72 18.83 1.60
CA LEU A 59 8.38 19.35 1.29
C LEU A 59 8.43 20.56 0.35
N ASN A 60 9.55 21.28 0.28
CA ASN A 60 9.71 22.40 -0.65
C ASN A 60 9.91 21.90 -2.08
N LYS A 61 10.68 20.83 -2.24
CA LYS A 61 10.96 20.24 -3.56
C LYS A 61 10.01 19.13 -3.95
N LEU A 62 9.17 18.68 -3.00
CA LEU A 62 8.29 17.53 -3.16
C LEU A 62 9.09 16.27 -3.54
N LEU A 63 10.10 15.94 -2.74
CA LEU A 63 10.98 14.79 -2.96
C LEU A 63 11.09 13.89 -1.74
N GLN A 64 10.93 12.59 -1.93
CA GLN A 64 11.42 11.58 -1.01
C GLN A 64 12.89 11.32 -1.28
N ILE A 65 13.71 11.38 -0.24
CA ILE A 65 15.17 11.22 -0.30
C ILE A 65 15.57 10.09 0.63
N ASN A 66 16.37 9.15 0.13
CA ASN A 66 16.99 8.14 0.99
C ASN A 66 18.11 8.78 1.84
N ILE A 67 18.06 8.57 3.15
CA ILE A 67 18.98 9.20 4.13
C ILE A 67 20.41 8.69 3.94
N HIS A 68 20.57 7.42 3.55
CA HIS A 68 21.88 6.80 3.33
C HIS A 68 22.43 7.04 1.91
N ASN A 69 21.59 7.49 0.98
CA ASN A 69 22.01 7.78 -0.39
C ASN A 69 21.15 8.89 -1.00
N VAL A 70 21.67 10.11 -0.94
CA VAL A 70 20.98 11.32 -1.44
C VAL A 70 20.69 11.26 -2.93
N ASN A 71 21.38 10.43 -3.72
CA ASN A 71 21.08 10.27 -5.16
C ASN A 71 19.84 9.41 -5.42
N LYS A 72 19.38 8.62 -4.43
CA LYS A 72 18.14 7.85 -4.51
C LYS A 72 16.97 8.73 -4.07
N GLN A 73 16.45 9.48 -5.02
CA GLN A 73 15.32 10.39 -4.82
C GLN A 73 14.13 9.97 -5.66
N ARG A 74 12.93 10.23 -5.14
CA ARG A 74 11.66 10.00 -5.83
C ARG A 74 10.76 11.22 -5.68
N PRO A 75 10.10 11.69 -6.76
CA PRO A 75 9.03 12.67 -6.66
C PRO A 75 7.92 12.22 -5.72
N VAL A 76 7.38 13.16 -4.95
CA VAL A 76 6.13 13.00 -4.20
C VAL A 76 5.09 14.00 -4.68
N ARG A 77 3.81 13.69 -4.49
CA ARG A 77 2.70 14.60 -4.83
C ARG A 77 1.59 14.51 -3.79
N ARG A 78 0.87 15.63 -3.64
CA ARG A 78 -0.35 15.77 -2.84
C ARG A 78 -1.54 15.74 -3.78
N CYS A 79 -2.47 14.83 -3.57
CA CYS A 79 -3.70 14.70 -4.34
C CYS A 79 -4.90 14.97 -3.44
N SER A 80 -5.87 15.75 -3.93
CA SER A 80 -7.18 15.93 -3.28
C SER A 80 -8.24 15.12 -4.03
N ASN A 81 -9.14 14.49 -3.28
CA ASN A 81 -10.28 13.76 -3.84
C ASN A 81 -11.22 14.65 -4.68
N ARG A 82 -11.24 15.96 -4.45
CA ARG A 82 -12.04 16.92 -5.22
C ARG A 82 -11.48 17.22 -6.61
N GLU A 83 -10.16 17.27 -6.75
CA GLU A 83 -9.53 17.69 -8.01
C GLU A 83 -9.15 16.50 -8.89
N ASP A 84 -8.73 15.38 -8.29
CA ASP A 84 -8.07 14.33 -9.05
C ASP A 84 -8.97 13.15 -9.45
N ASN A 85 -10.23 13.08 -8.98
CA ASN A 85 -11.12 11.91 -9.21
C ASN A 85 -10.46 10.54 -8.90
N VAL A 86 -9.41 10.52 -8.07
CA VAL A 86 -8.69 9.29 -7.75
C VAL A 86 -9.40 8.62 -6.59
N SER A 87 -10.19 7.60 -6.91
CA SER A 87 -10.78 6.73 -5.90
C SER A 87 -9.71 5.79 -5.33
N TYR A 88 -9.13 6.17 -4.18
CA TYR A 88 -8.22 5.32 -3.41
C TYR A 88 -9.00 4.26 -2.62
N TYR A 89 -9.73 3.38 -3.33
CA TYR A 89 -10.31 2.22 -2.68
C TYR A 89 -9.17 1.27 -2.29
N ARG A 90 -9.02 1.09 -0.97
CA ARG A 90 -8.27 0.03 -0.32
C ARG A 90 -8.63 -1.31 -0.97
N ARG A 91 -7.89 -1.74 -2.00
CA ARG A 91 -8.13 -3.06 -2.61
C ARG A 91 -8.06 -4.11 -1.50
N GLU A 92 -9.14 -4.85 -1.44
CA GLU A 92 -9.55 -5.72 -0.34
C GLU A 92 -8.43 -6.68 0.05
N ARG A 93 -8.05 -6.67 1.33
CA ARG A 93 -7.16 -7.70 1.92
C ARG A 93 -7.88 -9.03 2.16
N PHE A 94 -9.03 -9.24 1.53
CA PHE A 94 -9.80 -10.47 1.64
C PHE A 94 -9.78 -11.19 0.30
N ASN A 95 -8.64 -11.82 -0.01
CA ASN A 95 -8.71 -13.03 -0.81
C ASN A 95 -9.46 -14.04 0.07
N PHE A 96 -10.77 -14.15 -0.15
CA PHE A 96 -11.56 -15.25 0.39
C PHE A 96 -10.86 -16.54 -0.04
N VAL A 97 -10.27 -17.24 0.94
CA VAL A 97 -9.84 -18.62 0.76
C VAL A 97 -11.10 -19.36 0.31
N GLN A 98 -11.13 -19.84 -0.94
CA GLN A 98 -12.25 -20.65 -1.37
C GLN A 98 -12.33 -21.86 -0.44
N PRO A 99 -13.51 -22.19 0.12
CA PRO A 99 -13.65 -23.39 0.91
C PRO A 99 -13.28 -24.58 0.03
N ILE A 100 -12.22 -25.30 0.40
CA ILE A 100 -11.88 -26.58 -0.20
C ILE A 100 -13.10 -27.47 0.03
N LYS A 101 -13.87 -27.75 -1.02
CA LYS A 101 -14.86 -28.83 -1.00
C LYS A 101 -14.06 -30.11 -0.84
N ARG A 102 -13.87 -30.57 0.41
CA ARG A 102 -13.50 -31.95 0.66
C ARG A 102 -14.68 -32.78 0.15
N SER A 103 -14.54 -33.36 -1.04
CA SER A 103 -15.37 -34.48 -1.43
C SER A 103 -15.08 -35.58 -0.43
N ILE A 104 -16.01 -35.77 0.51
CA ILE A 104 -16.08 -37.00 1.28
C ILE A 104 -16.43 -38.07 0.25
N THR A 105 -15.41 -38.74 -0.27
CA THR A 105 -15.62 -40.04 -0.89
C THR A 105 -15.73 -41.02 0.28
N ASP A 106 -16.97 -41.22 0.71
CA ASP A 106 -17.37 -42.47 1.35
C ASP A 106 -17.05 -43.57 0.34
N ASP A 107 -16.00 -44.35 0.60
CA ASP A 107 -15.82 -45.71 0.08
C ASP A 107 -14.52 -46.30 0.64
N THR A 108 -14.57 -46.72 1.90
CA THR A 108 -13.73 -47.84 2.35
C THR A 108 -14.63 -48.86 3.02
N PRO A 109 -14.94 -49.99 2.37
CA PRO A 109 -15.61 -51.10 3.06
C PRO A 109 -14.63 -51.66 4.10
N TYR A 110 -15.01 -51.54 5.36
CA TYR A 110 -14.32 -52.14 6.49
C TYR A 110 -14.45 -53.66 6.38
N TYR A 111 -13.48 -54.32 5.75
CA TYR A 111 -13.35 -55.77 5.79
C TYR A 111 -12.92 -56.17 7.21
N GLY A 112 -13.89 -56.62 7.99
CA GLY A 112 -13.66 -57.29 9.26
C GLY A 112 -12.74 -58.48 9.04
N SER A 113 -11.49 -58.34 9.49
CA SER A 113 -10.54 -59.42 9.48
C SER A 113 -10.71 -60.21 10.78
N SER A 114 -11.41 -61.33 10.67
CA SER A 114 -11.39 -62.41 11.64
C SER A 114 -9.98 -63.01 11.70
N PHE A 115 -9.33 -62.91 12.84
CA PHE A 115 -8.30 -63.87 13.23
C PHE A 115 -8.60 -64.35 14.66
N ILE A 116 -8.96 -65.62 14.74
CA ILE A 116 -8.96 -66.45 15.95
C ILE A 116 -7.61 -67.18 15.98
N THR A 117 -7.16 -67.55 17.19
CA THR A 117 -6.07 -68.49 17.60
C THR A 117 -4.68 -67.85 17.74
N ASP A 118 -3.90 -68.15 18.78
CA ASP A 118 -3.91 -69.25 19.78
C ASP A 118 -4.22 -68.79 21.22
#